data_AF-F2KRD1-F1
#
_entry.id   AF-F2KRD1-F1
#
_cell.length_a   1.000
_cell.length_b   1.000
_cell.length_c   1.000
_cell.angle_alpha   90.00
_cell.angle_beta   90.00
_cell.angle_gamma   90.00
#
_symmetry.space_group_name_H-M   'P 1'
#
loop_
_entity.id
_entity.type
_entity.pdbx_description
1 polymer ?
#
loop_
_entity_poly.entity_id
_entity_poly.type
_entity_poly.pdbx_seq_one_letter_code
_entity_poly.pdbx_strand_id
1 'polypeptide(L)'
;MAIKEYLVFLLLGAVSAPLSFALGGILTSANLLRLEGPSELLFALIVCSVLFAAGLYFLKPNYALKGFGIAIALSLAIYLALLFDPRLIIVLLVLLLLTASLPVKIPSSLRAFAISCLALLLAFGAIFAWSAYEHYSAKYIEVKKLDYPDKFVNLTEKEIEGYPALKKAIRATDEQSWAEVIVSPDEYFKLKDALSDFRYVKINGEYYRIWLTKFVSVHRLGYEPANYAEVAEEEMGRYPSLEKVVSVAVSGSGIHNINTSREEFYQIMEFIDSIGNVILYKGVYLEISTDCRIYLKKLQYPPSDYASVSKEELAEYEVIRKAIEAARSSEDGKAIMKVKPEEWDAAMDFLHRKGSNVIEFEGKYYEFSFMTA
;
A
#
# COMPACT_ATOMS: atom_id res chain seq x y z
N MET A 1 -28.67 -22.72 -34.31
CA MET A 1 -28.85 -21.37 -33.75
C MET A 1 -28.52 -20.39 -34.86
N ALA A 2 -29.38 -19.42 -35.13
CA ALA A 2 -29.21 -18.41 -36.16
C ALA A 2 -28.15 -17.38 -35.77
N ILE A 3 -27.56 -16.69 -36.75
CA ILE A 3 -26.50 -15.68 -36.52
C ILE A 3 -26.93 -14.61 -35.50
N LYS A 4 -28.17 -14.14 -35.60
CA LYS A 4 -28.74 -13.13 -34.67
C LYS A 4 -28.75 -13.60 -33.21
N GLU A 5 -28.97 -14.89 -32.98
CA GLU A 5 -28.95 -15.47 -31.64
C GLU A 5 -27.53 -15.50 -31.06
N TYR A 6 -26.51 -15.80 -31.87
CA TYR A 6 -25.11 -15.74 -31.43
C TYR A 6 -24.63 -14.32 -31.13
N LEU A 7 -25.15 -13.32 -31.85
CA LEU A 7 -24.86 -11.90 -31.57
C LEU A 7 -25.33 -11.50 -30.16
N VAL A 8 -26.48 -12.01 -29.72
CA VAL A 8 -26.96 -11.77 -28.35
C VAL A 8 -25.96 -12.31 -27.33
N PHE A 9 -25.46 -13.53 -27.52
CA PHE A 9 -24.47 -14.14 -26.62
C PHE A 9 -23.12 -13.41 -26.60
N LEU A 10 -22.67 -12.89 -27.75
CA LEU A 10 -21.48 -12.05 -27.82
C LEU A 10 -21.65 -10.76 -26.98
N LEU A 11 -22.80 -10.07 -27.12
CA LEU A 11 -23.10 -8.86 -26.36
C LEU A 11 -23.22 -9.14 -24.87
N LEU A 12 -23.88 -10.22 -24.46
CA LEU A 12 -23.97 -10.64 -23.06
C LEU A 12 -22.58 -10.93 -22.47
N GLY A 13 -21.70 -11.56 -23.24
CA GLY A 13 -20.31 -11.78 -22.85
C GLY A 13 -19.55 -10.46 -22.65
N ALA A 14 -19.60 -9.55 -23.63
CA ALA A 14 -18.92 -8.26 -23.53
C ALA A 14 -19.41 -7.39 -22.36
N VAL A 15 -20.73 -7.34 -22.12
CA VAL A 15 -21.34 -6.58 -21.02
C VAL A 15 -21.08 -7.21 -19.64
N SER A 16 -20.83 -8.52 -19.58
CA SER A 16 -20.60 -9.21 -18.31
C SER A 16 -19.37 -8.69 -17.56
N ALA A 17 -18.31 -8.25 -18.26
CA ALA A 17 -17.12 -7.67 -17.64
C ALA A 17 -17.41 -6.37 -16.86
N PRO A 18 -17.88 -5.27 -17.48
CA PRO A 18 -18.18 -4.03 -16.74
C PRO A 18 -19.27 -4.22 -15.68
N LEU A 19 -20.27 -5.07 -15.94
CA LEU A 19 -21.29 -5.39 -14.95
C LEU A 19 -20.69 -6.10 -13.72
N SER A 20 -19.74 -7.02 -13.92
CA SER A 20 -19.07 -7.71 -12.83
C SER A 20 -18.23 -6.76 -11.97
N PHE A 21 -17.55 -5.77 -12.57
CA PHE A 21 -16.83 -4.75 -11.79
C PHE A 21 -17.79 -3.88 -10.97
N ALA A 22 -18.92 -3.45 -11.55
CA ALA A 22 -19.91 -2.64 -10.85
C ALA A 22 -20.54 -3.41 -9.66
N LEU A 23 -20.97 -4.66 -9.88
CA LEU A 23 -21.53 -5.50 -8.82
C LEU A 23 -20.48 -5.87 -7.78
N GLY A 24 -19.24 -6.15 -8.21
CA GLY A 24 -18.14 -6.47 -7.32
C GLY A 24 -17.81 -5.31 -6.39
N GLY A 25 -17.77 -4.08 -6.90
CA GLY A 25 -17.57 -2.88 -6.08
C GLY A 25 -18.67 -2.67 -5.02
N ILE A 26 -19.93 -2.94 -5.36
CA ILE A 26 -21.05 -2.89 -4.39
C ILE A 26 -20.89 -3.96 -3.31
N LEU A 27 -20.51 -5.18 -3.69
CA LEU A 27 -20.34 -6.29 -2.73
C LEU A 27 -19.12 -6.10 -1.81
N THR A 28 -18.01 -5.59 -2.36
CA THR A 28 -16.80 -5.27 -1.58
C THR A 28 -17.06 -4.11 -0.62
N SER A 29 -17.72 -3.03 -1.07
CA SER A 29 -18.05 -1.90 -0.19
C SER A 29 -19.04 -2.24 0.92
N ALA A 30 -19.92 -3.22 0.69
CA ALA A 30 -20.81 -3.78 1.71
C ALA A 30 -20.12 -4.79 2.65
N ASN A 31 -18.81 -5.04 2.51
CA ASN A 31 -18.05 -6.08 3.21
C ASN A 31 -18.63 -7.50 3.07
N LEU A 32 -19.40 -7.77 2.01
CA LEU A 32 -20.02 -9.08 1.78
C LEU A 32 -19.04 -10.06 1.12
N LEU A 33 -18.27 -9.58 0.15
CA LEU A 33 -17.27 -10.36 -0.58
C LEU A 33 -16.06 -9.48 -0.86
N ARG A 34 -14.87 -9.91 -0.43
CA ARG A 34 -13.61 -9.23 -0.73
C ARG A 34 -13.06 -9.77 -2.05
N LEU A 35 -13.46 -9.14 -3.15
CA LEU A 35 -12.99 -9.47 -4.49
C LEU A 35 -11.71 -8.68 -4.76
N GLU A 36 -10.56 -9.35 -4.65
CA GLU A 36 -9.25 -8.80 -4.98
C GLU A 36 -8.49 -9.80 -5.88
N GLY A 37 -7.75 -9.28 -6.85
CA GLY A 37 -6.84 -10.05 -7.69
C GLY A 37 -7.55 -11.11 -8.56
N PRO A 38 -7.07 -12.36 -8.62
CA PRO A 38 -7.66 -13.39 -9.49
C PRO A 38 -9.15 -13.66 -9.24
N SER A 39 -9.64 -13.41 -8.02
CA SER A 39 -11.05 -13.63 -7.67
C SER A 39 -12.02 -12.73 -8.45
N GLU A 40 -11.57 -11.59 -8.96
CA GLU A 40 -12.35 -10.71 -9.83
C GLU A 40 -12.71 -11.37 -11.16
N LEU A 41 -11.77 -12.12 -11.74
CA LEU A 41 -12.01 -12.88 -12.98
C LEU A 41 -13.00 -14.01 -12.76
N LEU A 42 -12.91 -14.72 -11.62
CA LEU A 42 -13.89 -15.75 -11.25
C LEU A 42 -15.29 -15.14 -11.14
N PHE A 43 -15.40 -13.99 -10.49
CA PHE A 43 -16.67 -13.29 -10.34
C PHE A 43 -17.24 -12.87 -11.71
N ALA A 44 -16.40 -12.35 -12.61
CA ALA A 44 -16.79 -12.02 -13.98
C ALA A 44 -17.28 -13.25 -14.77
N LEU A 45 -16.61 -14.40 -14.62
CA LEU A 45 -17.01 -15.67 -15.23
C LEU A 45 -18.36 -16.19 -14.68
N ILE A 46 -18.64 -16.01 -13.39
CA ILE A 46 -19.93 -16.35 -12.78
C ILE A 46 -21.03 -15.43 -13.34
N VAL A 47 -20.82 -14.12 -13.37
CA VAL A 47 -21.77 -13.16 -13.94
C VAL A 47 -22.06 -13.49 -15.41
N CYS A 48 -21.04 -13.82 -16.19
CA CYS A 48 -21.18 -14.26 -17.58
C CYS A 48 -22.02 -15.54 -17.69
N SER A 49 -21.79 -16.53 -16.81
CA SER A 49 -22.59 -17.78 -16.77
C SER A 49 -24.07 -17.53 -16.46
N VAL A 50 -24.37 -16.61 -15.55
CA VAL A 50 -25.76 -16.21 -15.21
C VAL A 50 -26.42 -15.53 -16.41
N LEU A 51 -25.75 -14.55 -17.03
CA LEU A 51 -26.28 -13.86 -18.22
C LEU A 51 -26.45 -14.82 -19.40
N PHE A 52 -25.51 -15.75 -19.59
CA PHE A 52 -25.61 -16.80 -20.61
C PHE A 52 -26.83 -17.68 -20.40
N ALA A 53 -27.09 -18.13 -19.16
CA ALA A 53 -28.27 -18.92 -18.84
C ALA A 53 -29.58 -18.14 -19.03
N ALA A 54 -29.60 -16.86 -18.68
CA ALA A 54 -30.74 -15.98 -18.96
C ALA A 54 -30.99 -15.85 -20.47
N GLY A 55 -29.94 -15.61 -21.27
CA GLY A 55 -30.03 -15.56 -22.73
C GLY A 55 -30.55 -16.88 -23.33
N LEU A 56 -30.05 -18.02 -22.84
CA LEU A 56 -30.56 -19.34 -23.22
C LEU A 56 -32.02 -19.53 -22.82
N TYR A 57 -32.45 -19.05 -21.65
CA TYR A 57 -33.84 -19.15 -21.21
C TYR A 57 -34.79 -18.44 -22.16
N PHE A 58 -34.47 -17.22 -22.59
CA PHE A 58 -35.32 -16.47 -23.51
C PHE A 58 -35.33 -17.05 -24.94
N LEU A 59 -34.20 -17.59 -25.42
CA LEU A 59 -34.11 -18.11 -26.78
C LEU A 59 -34.54 -19.58 -26.89
N LYS A 60 -34.23 -20.40 -25.88
CA LYS A 60 -34.41 -21.86 -25.86
C LYS A 60 -34.61 -22.39 -24.42
N PRO A 61 -35.80 -22.20 -23.82
CA PRO A 61 -36.04 -22.44 -22.40
C PRO A 61 -35.70 -23.87 -21.93
N ASN A 62 -35.97 -24.88 -22.77
CA ASN A 62 -35.68 -26.29 -22.46
C ASN A 62 -34.18 -26.60 -22.25
N TYR A 63 -33.28 -25.69 -22.64
CA TYR A 63 -31.84 -25.87 -22.52
C TYR A 63 -31.22 -24.99 -21.44
N ALA A 64 -31.98 -24.12 -20.77
CA ALA A 64 -31.44 -23.12 -19.84
C ALA A 64 -30.75 -23.75 -18.63
N LEU A 65 -31.43 -24.68 -17.93
CA LEU A 65 -30.89 -25.29 -16.71
C LEU A 65 -29.64 -26.14 -16.99
N LYS A 66 -29.67 -26.95 -18.05
CA LYS A 66 -28.52 -27.75 -18.49
C LYS A 66 -27.37 -26.84 -18.96
N GLY A 67 -27.69 -25.77 -19.69
CA GLY A 67 -26.72 -24.78 -20.13
C GLY A 67 -26.04 -24.06 -18.97
N PHE A 68 -26.79 -23.69 -17.93
CA PHE A 68 -26.26 -23.05 -16.73
C PHE A 68 -25.26 -23.95 -15.99
N GLY A 69 -25.62 -25.21 -15.73
CA GLY A 69 -24.72 -26.15 -15.05
C GLY A 69 -23.41 -26.37 -15.81
N ILE A 70 -23.48 -26.49 -17.14
CA ILE A 70 -22.30 -26.60 -18.00
C ILE A 70 -21.46 -25.30 -17.95
N ALA A 71 -22.10 -24.14 -18.04
CA ALA A 71 -21.42 -22.84 -18.02
C ALA A 71 -20.64 -22.65 -16.71
N ILE A 72 -21.27 -22.91 -15.56
CA ILE A 72 -20.60 -22.80 -14.25
C ILE A 72 -19.42 -23.77 -14.14
N ALA A 73 -19.59 -25.03 -14.55
CA ALA A 73 -18.51 -26.01 -14.50
C ALA A 73 -17.32 -25.60 -15.39
N LEU A 74 -17.59 -25.10 -16.60
CA LEU A 74 -16.55 -24.61 -17.50
C LEU A 74 -15.88 -23.33 -16.98
N SER A 75 -16.63 -22.39 -16.41
CA SER A 75 -16.10 -21.19 -15.77
C SER A 75 -15.16 -21.53 -14.61
N LEU A 76 -15.52 -22.50 -13.76
CA LEU A 76 -14.65 -22.98 -12.69
C LEU A 76 -13.39 -23.65 -13.24
N ALA A 77 -13.51 -24.47 -14.28
CA ALA A 77 -12.36 -25.11 -14.93
C ALA A 77 -11.40 -24.08 -15.55
N ILE A 78 -11.94 -23.06 -16.24
CA ILE A 78 -11.17 -21.93 -16.79
C ILE A 78 -10.45 -21.19 -15.67
N TYR A 79 -11.17 -20.85 -14.60
CA TYR A 79 -10.58 -20.13 -13.47
C TYR A 79 -9.45 -20.92 -12.82
N LEU A 80 -9.67 -22.20 -12.52
CA LEU A 80 -8.64 -23.07 -11.94
C LEU A 80 -7.42 -23.18 -12.86
N ALA A 81 -7.61 -23.37 -14.17
CA ALA A 81 -6.51 -23.42 -15.12
C ALA A 81 -5.67 -22.12 -15.10
N LEU A 82 -6.33 -20.96 -15.09
CA LEU A 82 -5.65 -19.66 -15.05
C LEU A 82 -5.02 -19.35 -13.68
N LEU A 83 -5.54 -19.91 -12.60
CA LEU A 83 -4.97 -19.80 -11.26
C LEU A 83 -3.64 -20.57 -11.16
N PHE A 84 -3.55 -21.74 -11.80
CA PHE A 84 -2.33 -22.55 -11.82
C PHE A 84 -1.28 -22.02 -12.81
N ASP A 85 -1.70 -21.62 -14.02
CA ASP A 85 -0.81 -21.03 -15.02
C ASP A 85 -1.54 -19.96 -15.85
N PRO A 86 -1.31 -18.66 -15.59
CA PRO A 86 -1.91 -17.57 -16.35
C PRO A 86 -1.61 -17.61 -17.86
N ARG A 87 -0.52 -18.26 -18.29
CA ARG A 87 -0.14 -18.35 -19.72
C ARG A 87 -1.11 -19.20 -20.53
N LEU A 88 -1.87 -20.08 -19.86
CA LEU A 88 -2.93 -20.87 -20.49
C LEU A 88 -4.05 -20.02 -21.09
N ILE A 89 -4.12 -18.72 -20.77
CA ILE A 89 -5.09 -17.80 -21.37
C ILE A 89 -4.97 -17.78 -22.91
N ILE A 90 -3.76 -17.85 -23.46
CA ILE A 90 -3.55 -17.83 -24.91
C ILE A 90 -4.13 -19.10 -25.55
N VAL A 91 -3.82 -20.26 -24.97
CA VAL A 91 -4.34 -21.56 -25.43
C VAL A 91 -5.86 -21.60 -25.32
N LEU A 92 -6.41 -21.08 -24.24
CA LEU A 92 -7.85 -21.00 -24.01
C LEU A 92 -8.54 -20.10 -25.04
N LEU A 93 -7.99 -18.92 -25.32
CA LEU A 93 -8.55 -18.01 -26.34
C LEU A 93 -8.57 -18.68 -27.72
N VAL A 94 -7.51 -19.41 -28.09
CA VAL A 94 -7.46 -20.18 -29.35
C VAL A 94 -8.51 -21.29 -29.35
N LEU A 95 -8.65 -22.05 -28.26
CA LEU A 95 -9.66 -23.11 -28.14
C LEU A 95 -11.10 -22.57 -28.25
N LEU A 96 -11.38 -21.46 -27.58
CA LEU A 96 -12.69 -20.80 -27.63
C LEU A 96 -12.99 -20.28 -29.04
N LEU A 97 -11.99 -19.67 -29.70
CA LEU A 97 -12.11 -19.20 -31.08
C LEU A 97 -12.36 -20.36 -32.06
N LEU A 98 -11.63 -21.47 -31.93
CA LEU A 98 -11.86 -22.67 -32.73
C LEU A 98 -13.27 -23.25 -32.49
N THR A 99 -13.71 -23.32 -31.24
CA THR A 99 -15.07 -23.80 -30.88
C THR A 99 -16.16 -22.90 -31.46
N ALA A 100 -15.92 -21.58 -31.49
CA ALA A 100 -16.82 -20.59 -32.07
C ALA A 100 -16.89 -20.69 -33.61
N SER A 101 -15.78 -21.02 -34.27
CA SER A 101 -15.59 -20.85 -35.73
C SER A 101 -15.73 -22.14 -36.54
N LEU A 102 -15.42 -23.30 -35.97
CA LEU A 102 -15.35 -24.55 -36.74
C LEU A 102 -16.73 -25.05 -37.19
N PRO A 103 -16.88 -25.51 -38.45
CA PRO A 103 -18.14 -26.04 -39.00
C PRO A 103 -18.50 -27.45 -38.46
N VAL A 104 -17.76 -27.95 -37.48
CA VAL A 104 -17.99 -29.25 -36.83
C VAL A 104 -19.34 -29.26 -36.11
N LYS A 105 -19.94 -30.45 -35.94
CA LYS A 105 -21.18 -30.70 -35.18
C LYS A 105 -21.00 -30.45 -33.67
N ILE A 106 -20.73 -29.20 -33.30
CA ILE A 106 -20.65 -28.73 -31.92
C ILE A 106 -22.08 -28.37 -31.45
N PRO A 107 -22.50 -28.79 -30.24
CA PRO A 107 -23.78 -28.37 -29.68
C PRO A 107 -23.91 -26.84 -29.70
N SER A 108 -25.05 -26.32 -30.16
CA SER A 108 -25.22 -24.86 -30.30
C SER A 108 -25.08 -24.10 -28.98
N SER A 109 -25.41 -24.72 -27.84
CA SER A 109 -25.20 -24.16 -26.51
C SER A 109 -23.72 -23.99 -26.17
N LEU A 110 -22.89 -24.99 -26.49
CA LEU A 110 -21.45 -24.93 -26.25
C LEU A 110 -20.79 -23.86 -27.14
N ARG A 111 -21.22 -23.76 -28.41
CA ARG A 111 -20.76 -22.69 -29.31
C ARG A 111 -21.15 -21.30 -28.79
N ALA A 112 -22.39 -21.13 -28.33
CA ALA A 112 -22.86 -19.87 -27.75
C ALA A 112 -22.08 -19.50 -26.48
N PHE A 113 -21.83 -20.47 -25.58
CA PHE A 113 -21.02 -20.26 -24.39
C PHE A 113 -19.59 -19.85 -24.75
N ALA A 114 -18.97 -20.53 -25.72
CA ALA A 114 -17.62 -20.20 -26.17
C ALA A 114 -17.54 -18.76 -26.70
N ILE A 115 -18.56 -18.31 -27.44
CA ILE A 115 -18.65 -16.92 -27.93
C ILE A 115 -18.80 -15.93 -26.78
N SER A 116 -19.70 -16.17 -25.82
CA SER A 116 -19.87 -15.30 -24.65
C SER A 116 -18.60 -15.23 -23.80
N CYS A 117 -17.97 -16.38 -23.52
CA CYS A 117 -16.76 -16.45 -22.73
C CYS A 117 -15.57 -15.78 -23.43
N LEU A 118 -15.43 -15.95 -24.75
CA LEU A 118 -14.41 -15.26 -25.54
C LEU A 118 -14.61 -13.74 -25.47
N ALA A 119 -15.83 -13.25 -25.65
CA ALA A 119 -16.15 -11.83 -25.56
C ALA A 119 -15.87 -11.26 -24.16
N LEU A 120 -16.22 -12.00 -23.09
CA LEU A 120 -15.86 -11.64 -21.71
C LEU A 120 -14.35 -11.51 -21.55
N LEU A 121 -13.58 -12.53 -21.94
CA LEU A 121 -12.12 -12.54 -21.72
C LEU A 121 -11.42 -11.42 -22.49
N LEU A 122 -11.88 -11.10 -23.69
CA LEU A 122 -11.37 -9.96 -24.46
C LEU A 122 -11.71 -8.62 -23.80
N ALA A 123 -12.95 -8.45 -23.33
CA ALA A 123 -13.37 -7.23 -22.62
C ALA A 123 -12.61 -7.06 -21.31
N PHE A 124 -12.47 -8.13 -20.52
CA PHE A 124 -11.68 -8.14 -19.29
C PHE A 124 -10.21 -7.82 -19.58
N GLY A 125 -9.61 -8.46 -20.59
CA GLY A 125 -8.25 -8.17 -21.02
C GLY A 125 -8.05 -6.72 -21.46
N ALA A 126 -9.03 -6.13 -22.16
CA ALA A 126 -8.98 -4.72 -22.55
C ALA A 126 -9.04 -3.77 -21.34
N ILE A 127 -9.94 -4.02 -20.38
CA ILE A 127 -10.03 -3.24 -19.14
C ILE A 127 -8.74 -3.37 -18.32
N PHE A 128 -8.20 -4.59 -18.22
CA PHE A 128 -6.95 -4.84 -17.51
C PHE A 128 -5.77 -4.14 -18.19
N ALA A 129 -5.64 -4.25 -19.52
CA ALA A 129 -4.59 -3.57 -20.28
C ALA A 129 -4.72 -2.04 -20.15
N TRP A 130 -5.94 -1.50 -20.19
CA TRP A 130 -6.19 -0.08 -19.95
C TRP A 130 -5.79 0.34 -18.53
N SER A 131 -6.15 -0.45 -17.52
CA SER A 131 -5.81 -0.16 -16.12
C SER A 131 -4.30 -0.23 -15.87
N ALA A 132 -3.64 -1.23 -16.46
CA ALA A 132 -2.18 -1.34 -16.41
C ALA A 132 -1.50 -0.17 -17.13
N TYR A 133 -2.05 0.29 -18.26
CA TYR A 133 -1.57 1.48 -18.96
C TYR A 133 -1.77 2.75 -18.13
N GLU A 134 -2.93 2.96 -17.51
CA GLU A 134 -3.18 4.08 -16.60
C GLU A 134 -2.25 4.05 -15.39
N HIS A 135 -2.01 2.87 -14.81
CA HIS A 135 -1.10 2.71 -13.67
C HIS A 135 0.35 2.99 -14.06
N TYR A 136 0.79 2.48 -15.22
CA TYR A 136 2.13 2.74 -15.75
C TYR A 136 2.33 4.23 -16.09
N SER A 137 1.29 4.88 -16.63
CA SER A 137 1.29 6.30 -16.99
C SER A 137 0.96 7.24 -15.82
N ALA A 138 0.53 6.71 -14.67
CA ALA A 138 0.29 7.46 -13.45
C ALA A 138 1.63 7.85 -12.80
N LYS A 139 2.19 8.93 -13.34
CA LYS A 139 3.40 9.57 -12.86
C LYS A 139 3.04 10.77 -12.00
N TYR A 140 3.68 10.89 -10.85
CA TYR A 140 3.47 12.00 -9.94
C TYR A 140 4.78 12.68 -9.59
N ILE A 141 4.73 14.00 -9.49
CA ILE A 141 5.79 14.82 -8.92
C ILE A 141 5.25 15.37 -7.60
N GLU A 142 5.95 15.05 -6.51
CA GLU A 142 5.79 15.70 -5.23
C GLU A 142 6.83 16.82 -5.11
N VAL A 143 6.39 18.02 -4.75
CA VAL A 143 7.26 19.15 -4.44
C VAL A 143 6.97 19.62 -3.05
N LYS A 144 8.03 19.81 -2.27
CA LYS A 144 7.97 20.30 -0.91
C LYS A 144 8.86 21.53 -0.77
N LYS A 145 8.26 22.66 -0.41
CA LYS A 145 8.99 23.85 0.01
C LYS A 145 9.76 23.53 1.29
N LEU A 146 11.07 23.71 1.26
CA LEU A 146 11.92 23.63 2.43
C LEU A 146 11.98 25.03 3.05
N ASP A 147 11.47 25.14 4.27
CA ASP A 147 11.50 26.36 5.07
C ASP A 147 11.68 25.99 6.54
N TYR A 148 11.99 26.98 7.38
CA TYR A 148 11.91 26.79 8.82
C TYR A 148 10.46 26.46 9.21
N PRO A 149 10.25 25.53 10.17
CA PRO A 149 8.91 25.22 10.62
C PRO A 149 8.31 26.43 11.34
N ASP A 150 7.08 26.81 10.98
CA ASP A 150 6.35 27.88 11.69
C ASP A 150 5.94 27.45 13.11
N LYS A 151 5.83 26.14 13.33
CA LYS A 151 5.39 25.50 14.57
C LYS A 151 6.49 24.61 15.12
N PHE A 152 7.09 25.02 16.23
CA PHE A 152 8.15 24.29 16.92
C PHE A 152 8.10 24.54 18.42
N VAL A 153 8.70 23.64 19.19
CA VAL A 153 8.95 23.83 20.63
C VAL A 153 10.36 24.34 20.82
N ASN A 154 10.52 25.48 21.49
CA ASN A 154 11.84 26.02 21.82
C ASN A 154 12.33 25.37 23.11
N LEU A 155 13.40 24.59 23.05
CA LEU A 155 14.02 23.93 24.20
C LEU A 155 15.32 24.65 24.53
N THR A 156 15.40 25.16 25.75
CA THR A 156 16.61 25.76 26.32
C THR A 156 17.63 24.69 26.71
N GLU A 157 18.92 25.05 26.77
CA GLU A 157 19.98 24.14 27.22
C GLU A 157 19.66 23.49 28.58
N LYS A 158 19.06 24.28 29.49
CA LYS A 158 18.63 23.80 30.81
C LYS A 158 17.53 22.75 30.74
N GLU A 159 16.58 22.88 29.81
CA GLU A 159 15.52 21.89 29.62
C GLU A 159 16.07 20.60 29.00
N ILE A 160 17.06 20.71 28.11
CA ILE A 160 17.72 19.57 27.45
C ILE A 160 18.51 18.72 28.44
N GLU A 161 19.07 19.30 29.51
CA GLU A 161 19.68 18.52 30.60
C GLU A 161 18.69 17.53 31.24
N GLY A 162 17.39 17.78 31.13
CA GLY A 162 16.33 16.88 31.56
C GLY A 162 16.00 15.73 30.60
N TYR A 163 16.69 15.64 29.45
CA TYR A 163 16.50 14.67 28.36
C TYR A 163 17.85 14.13 27.83
N PRO A 164 18.54 13.25 28.59
CA PRO A 164 19.87 12.77 28.21
C PRO A 164 19.91 12.03 26.86
N ALA A 165 18.87 11.29 26.48
CA ALA A 165 18.80 10.63 25.17
C ALA A 165 18.63 11.65 24.03
N LEU A 166 17.83 12.70 24.23
CA LEU A 166 17.72 13.80 23.26
C LEU A 166 19.06 14.53 23.11
N LYS A 167 19.76 14.82 24.22
CA LYS A 167 21.12 15.41 24.20
C LYS A 167 22.11 14.55 23.42
N LYS A 168 22.04 13.23 23.60
CA LYS A 168 22.85 12.27 22.82
C LYS A 168 22.49 12.30 21.34
N ALA A 169 21.20 12.37 21.00
CA ALA A 169 20.74 12.46 19.62
C ALA A 169 21.23 13.74 18.94
N ILE A 170 21.18 14.90 19.62
CA ILE A 170 21.68 16.18 19.11
C ILE A 170 23.17 16.09 18.76
N ARG A 171 24.00 15.56 19.66
CA ARG A 171 25.44 15.38 19.41
C ARG A 171 25.70 14.46 18.21
N ALA A 172 24.96 13.36 18.10
CA ALA A 172 25.06 12.47 16.96
C ALA A 172 24.65 13.16 15.65
N THR A 173 23.70 14.11 15.70
CA THR A 173 23.31 14.90 14.52
C THR A 173 24.34 15.96 14.06
N ASP A 174 25.40 16.20 14.83
CA ASP A 174 26.50 17.06 14.38
C ASP A 174 27.49 16.28 13.50
N GLU A 175 27.57 14.95 13.69
CA GLU A 175 28.38 14.05 12.86
C GLU A 175 27.61 13.56 11.63
N GLN A 176 26.29 13.39 11.75
CA GLN A 176 25.40 12.87 10.71
C GLN A 176 24.15 13.73 10.60
N SER A 177 23.49 13.80 9.44
CA SER A 177 22.27 14.64 9.31
C SER A 177 21.06 14.13 10.12
N TRP A 178 21.15 12.92 10.68
CA TRP A 178 20.12 12.28 11.50
C TRP A 178 20.75 11.42 12.60
N ALA A 179 19.98 11.14 13.64
CA ALA A 179 20.35 10.25 14.74
C ALA A 179 19.15 9.44 15.21
N GLU A 180 19.43 8.22 15.67
CA GLU A 180 18.48 7.33 16.34
C GLU A 180 19.07 6.95 17.70
N VAL A 181 18.30 7.17 18.76
CA VAL A 181 18.73 6.89 20.13
C VAL A 181 17.62 6.16 20.89
N ILE A 182 17.97 5.01 21.46
CA ILE A 182 17.12 4.30 22.43
C ILE A 182 17.01 5.16 23.69
N VAL A 183 15.78 5.36 24.14
CA VAL A 183 15.44 6.22 25.27
C VAL A 183 14.65 5.43 26.30
N SER A 184 14.81 5.78 27.58
CA SER A 184 13.98 5.19 28.64
C SER A 184 12.51 5.56 28.45
N PRO A 185 11.56 4.69 28.83
CA PRO A 185 10.13 5.00 28.73
C PRO A 185 9.73 6.28 29.47
N ASP A 186 10.31 6.52 30.65
CA ASP A 186 10.05 7.73 31.43
C ASP A 186 10.49 9.00 30.70
N GLU A 187 11.70 9.01 30.15
CA GLU A 187 12.18 10.13 29.34
C GLU A 187 11.37 10.29 28.05
N TYR A 188 11.03 9.19 27.38
CA TYR A 188 10.18 9.19 26.18
C TYR A 188 8.85 9.88 26.44
N PHE A 189 8.16 9.48 27.52
CA PHE A 189 6.84 10.01 27.83
C PHE A 189 6.90 11.44 28.35
N LYS A 190 7.91 11.79 29.14
CA LYS A 190 8.17 13.18 29.56
C LYS A 190 8.42 14.08 28.35
N LEU A 191 9.25 13.63 27.40
CA LEU A 191 9.53 14.37 26.18
C LEU A 191 8.29 14.48 25.29
N LYS A 192 7.52 13.40 25.14
CA LYS A 192 6.26 13.40 24.39
C LYS A 192 5.27 14.43 24.95
N ASP A 193 5.13 14.52 26.27
CA ASP A 193 4.24 15.48 26.92
C ASP A 193 4.73 16.92 26.71
N ALA A 194 6.04 17.15 26.83
CA ALA A 194 6.65 18.46 26.57
C ALA A 194 6.47 18.90 25.10
N LEU A 195 6.45 17.95 24.16
CA LEU A 195 6.31 18.26 22.74
C LEU A 195 4.88 18.50 22.28
N SER A 196 3.83 18.16 23.02
CA SER A 196 2.42 18.50 22.68
C SER A 196 2.07 18.31 21.18
N ASP A 197 2.45 17.17 20.60
CA ASP A 197 2.30 16.80 19.17
C ASP A 197 3.12 17.61 18.14
N PHE A 198 3.94 18.56 18.57
CA PHE A 198 4.89 19.25 17.71
C PHE A 198 5.97 18.28 17.20
N ARG A 199 6.25 18.35 15.90
CA ARG A 199 7.26 17.51 15.22
C ARG A 199 8.62 18.20 15.07
N TYR A 200 8.73 19.44 15.54
CA TYR A 200 9.92 20.26 15.40
C TYR A 200 10.31 20.87 16.73
N VAL A 201 11.62 20.86 17.00
CA VAL A 201 12.21 21.52 18.16
C VAL A 201 13.26 22.51 17.70
N LYS A 202 13.35 23.64 18.39
CA LYS A 202 14.45 24.61 18.23
C LYS A 202 15.34 24.52 19.44
N ILE A 203 16.62 24.27 19.21
CA ILE A 203 17.64 24.06 20.24
C ILE A 203 18.84 24.89 19.84
N ASN A 204 19.26 25.82 20.70
CA ASN A 204 20.43 26.68 20.46
C ASN A 204 20.42 27.42 19.11
N GLY A 205 19.23 27.80 18.64
CA GLY A 205 19.05 28.49 17.36
C GLY A 205 18.86 27.56 16.15
N GLU A 206 19.20 26.29 16.28
CA GLU A 206 19.06 25.28 15.22
C GLU A 206 17.71 24.56 15.32
N TYR A 207 17.19 24.11 14.17
CA TYR A 207 15.92 23.41 14.09
C TYR A 207 16.14 21.93 13.83
N TYR A 208 15.36 21.11 14.52
CA TYR A 208 15.38 19.66 14.36
C TYR A 208 13.98 19.16 14.14
N ARG A 209 13.84 18.18 13.26
CA ARG A 209 12.64 17.35 13.18
C ARG A 209 12.82 16.17 14.13
N ILE A 210 11.83 15.95 14.98
CA ILE A 210 11.84 14.89 15.98
C ILE A 210 10.69 13.92 15.74
N TRP A 211 10.99 12.63 15.82
CA TRP A 211 9.98 11.58 15.86
C TRP A 211 10.21 10.70 17.09
N LEU A 212 9.13 10.49 17.82
CA LEU A 212 9.11 9.65 19.00
C LEU A 212 8.38 8.35 18.65
N THR A 213 9.09 7.24 18.63
CA THR A 213 8.47 5.92 18.42
C THR A 213 8.54 5.09 19.69
N LYS A 214 7.47 4.36 19.95
CA LYS A 214 7.44 3.30 20.95
C LYS A 214 6.78 2.08 20.34
N PHE A 215 7.25 0.91 20.69
CA PHE A 215 6.66 -0.33 20.20
C PHE A 215 6.88 -1.48 21.17
N VAL A 216 5.92 -2.40 21.15
CA VAL A 216 6.06 -3.75 21.68
C VAL A 216 6.38 -4.64 20.49
N SER A 217 7.53 -5.31 20.56
CA SER A 217 8.03 -6.22 19.54
C SER A 217 7.86 -7.65 20.00
N VAL A 218 7.38 -8.52 19.11
CA VAL A 218 7.35 -9.96 19.33
C VAL A 218 8.08 -10.66 18.20
N HIS A 219 9.05 -11.48 18.57
CA HIS A 219 9.88 -12.26 17.66
C HIS A 219 9.69 -13.75 17.93
N ARG A 220 9.29 -14.51 16.91
CA ARG A 220 9.15 -15.96 17.04
C ARG A 220 10.52 -16.64 16.98
N LEU A 221 10.86 -17.39 18.02
CA LEU A 221 12.11 -18.14 18.10
C LEU A 221 11.98 -19.48 17.36
N GLY A 222 12.97 -19.79 16.53
CA GLY A 222 13.06 -21.06 15.79
C GLY A 222 13.73 -22.20 16.57
N TYR A 223 14.00 -22.00 17.86
CA TYR A 223 14.69 -22.94 18.73
C TYR A 223 14.07 -22.92 20.13
N GLU A 224 14.34 -23.96 20.91
CA GLU A 224 13.93 -24.03 22.32
C GLU A 224 14.94 -23.26 23.19
N PRO A 225 14.52 -22.14 23.81
CA PRO A 225 15.38 -21.33 24.66
C PRO A 225 15.61 -21.99 26.02
N ALA A 226 16.77 -21.76 26.64
CA ALA A 226 17.11 -22.34 27.94
C ALA A 226 16.23 -21.85 29.10
N ASN A 227 15.71 -20.62 28.99
CA ASN A 227 14.82 -20.01 29.97
C ASN A 227 13.62 -19.42 29.24
N TYR A 228 12.42 -19.77 29.69
CA TYR A 228 11.16 -19.19 29.24
C TYR A 228 10.10 -19.33 30.32
N ALA A 229 9.06 -18.50 30.23
CA ALA A 229 7.85 -18.63 31.03
C ALA A 229 6.68 -19.14 30.17
N GLU A 230 5.92 -20.11 30.66
CA GLU A 230 4.68 -20.53 30.00
C GLU A 230 3.56 -19.54 30.37
N VAL A 231 2.91 -18.96 29.36
CA VAL A 231 1.88 -17.92 29.55
C VAL A 231 0.53 -18.45 29.08
N ALA A 232 -0.48 -18.38 29.93
CA ALA A 232 -1.84 -18.81 29.61
C ALA A 232 -2.57 -17.80 28.72
N GLU A 233 -3.58 -18.24 27.96
CA GLU A 233 -4.39 -17.36 27.09
C GLU A 233 -5.10 -16.27 27.90
N GLU A 234 -5.60 -16.60 29.08
CA GLU A 234 -6.30 -15.66 29.96
C GLU A 234 -5.38 -14.57 30.51
N GLU A 235 -4.10 -14.87 30.68
CA GLU A 235 -3.09 -13.90 31.11
C GLU A 235 -2.71 -12.96 29.96
N MET A 236 -2.53 -13.51 28.75
CA MET A 236 -2.25 -12.73 27.54
C MET A 236 -3.38 -11.74 27.22
N GLY A 237 -4.64 -12.14 27.44
CA GLY A 237 -5.83 -11.30 27.23
C GLY A 237 -5.91 -10.04 28.11
N ARG A 238 -5.03 -9.89 29.12
CA ARG A 238 -4.90 -8.65 29.90
C ARG A 238 -4.22 -7.52 29.13
N TYR A 239 -3.52 -7.84 28.04
CA TYR A 239 -2.71 -6.92 27.25
C TYR A 239 -3.15 -6.97 25.77
N PRO A 240 -4.28 -6.33 25.40
CA PRO A 240 -4.88 -6.47 24.07
C PRO A 240 -3.92 -6.19 22.90
N SER A 241 -3.02 -5.22 23.04
CA SER A 241 -2.00 -4.90 22.04
C SER A 241 -0.96 -6.02 21.94
N LEU A 242 -0.48 -6.55 23.08
CA LEU A 242 0.46 -7.68 23.10
C LEU A 242 -0.18 -8.94 22.51
N GLU A 243 -1.40 -9.29 22.93
CA GLU A 243 -2.15 -10.43 22.40
C GLU A 243 -2.28 -10.34 20.87
N LYS A 244 -2.63 -9.16 20.37
CA LYS A 244 -2.76 -8.92 18.93
C LYS A 244 -1.44 -9.18 18.20
N VAL A 245 -0.32 -8.63 18.66
CA VAL A 245 0.97 -8.83 17.99
C VAL A 245 1.49 -10.26 18.14
N VAL A 246 1.23 -10.91 19.27
CA VAL A 246 1.52 -12.33 19.52
C VAL A 246 0.74 -13.22 18.54
N SER A 247 -0.56 -12.97 18.34
CA SER A 247 -1.39 -13.77 17.43
C SER A 247 -0.85 -13.75 16.00
N VAL A 248 -0.35 -12.60 15.55
CA VAL A 248 0.32 -12.45 14.25
C VAL A 248 1.63 -13.24 14.25
N ALA A 249 2.46 -13.10 15.29
CA ALA A 249 3.75 -13.79 15.40
C ALA A 249 3.64 -15.33 15.46
N VAL A 250 2.59 -15.87 16.08
CA VAL A 250 2.30 -17.32 16.12
C VAL A 250 2.07 -17.86 14.70
N SER A 251 1.34 -17.11 13.88
CA SER A 251 1.03 -17.49 12.50
C SER A 251 2.14 -17.17 11.49
N GLY A 252 3.07 -16.29 11.87
CA GLY A 252 4.06 -15.69 10.99
C GLY A 252 5.51 -16.05 11.31
N SER A 253 6.41 -15.35 10.64
CA SER A 253 7.85 -15.33 10.91
C SER A 253 8.34 -13.88 10.91
N GLY A 254 9.45 -13.63 11.59
CA GLY A 254 10.03 -12.29 11.72
C GLY A 254 9.61 -11.56 13.00
N ILE A 255 9.91 -10.25 13.02
CA ILE A 255 9.63 -9.36 14.14
C ILE A 255 8.35 -8.61 13.83
N HIS A 256 7.37 -8.70 14.72
CA HIS A 256 6.12 -7.97 14.63
C HIS A 256 6.08 -6.88 15.68
N ASN A 257 5.70 -5.66 15.28
CA ASN A 257 5.68 -4.48 16.15
C ASN A 257 4.26 -3.94 16.27
N ILE A 258 3.89 -3.47 17.46
CA ILE A 258 2.63 -2.76 17.68
C ILE A 258 2.84 -1.55 18.60
N ASN A 259 2.09 -0.48 18.35
CA ASN A 259 2.02 0.68 19.24
C ASN A 259 0.88 0.50 20.25
N THR A 260 1.04 0.98 21.48
CA THR A 260 0.09 0.75 22.59
C THR A 260 -0.25 2.06 23.32
N SER A 261 -1.13 2.04 24.32
CA SER A 261 -1.35 3.20 25.21
C SER A 261 -0.14 3.43 26.14
N ARG A 262 -0.11 4.52 26.93
CA ARG A 262 0.98 4.73 27.90
C ARG A 262 0.88 3.68 29.00
N GLU A 263 -0.33 3.47 29.48
CA GLU A 263 -0.68 2.59 30.60
C GLU A 263 -0.38 1.13 30.26
N GLU A 264 -0.84 0.67 29.08
CA GLU A 264 -0.59 -0.71 28.64
C GLU A 264 0.90 -0.96 28.38
N PHE A 265 1.65 0.03 27.88
CA PHE A 265 3.09 -0.11 27.67
C PHE A 265 3.82 -0.42 28.98
N TYR A 266 3.53 0.31 30.06
CA TYR A 266 4.12 0.05 31.38
C TYR A 266 3.65 -1.29 31.97
N GLN A 267 2.38 -1.66 31.78
CA GLN A 267 1.87 -2.96 32.22
C GLN A 267 2.58 -4.13 31.51
N ILE A 268 2.90 -3.98 30.21
CA ILE A 268 3.66 -4.97 29.44
C ILE A 268 5.12 -5.01 29.91
N MET A 269 5.73 -3.87 30.23
CA MET A 269 7.08 -3.85 30.79
C MET A 269 7.14 -4.58 32.14
N GLU A 270 6.21 -4.27 33.05
CA GLU A 270 6.12 -4.93 34.36
C GLU A 270 5.90 -6.44 34.21
N PHE A 271 5.08 -6.84 33.23
CA PHE A 271 4.91 -8.23 32.85
C PHE A 271 6.24 -8.87 32.44
N ILE A 272 6.96 -8.29 31.48
CA ILE A 272 8.27 -8.78 31.01
C ILE A 272 9.28 -8.86 32.17
N ASP A 273 9.33 -7.85 33.04
CA ASP A 273 10.24 -7.83 34.19
C ASP A 273 9.91 -8.94 35.20
N SER A 274 8.63 -9.31 35.31
CA SER A 274 8.16 -10.32 36.27
C SER A 274 8.39 -11.77 35.82
N ILE A 275 8.24 -12.07 34.51
CA ILE A 275 8.32 -13.44 33.99
C ILE A 275 9.52 -13.70 33.07
N GLY A 276 10.23 -12.65 32.65
CA GLY A 276 11.26 -12.69 31.62
C GLY A 276 10.74 -12.32 30.23
N ASN A 277 11.66 -12.05 29.32
CA ASN A 277 11.36 -11.58 27.97
C ASN A 277 11.10 -12.72 26.96
N VAL A 278 11.18 -13.98 27.37
CA VAL A 278 10.94 -15.15 26.52
C VAL A 278 9.81 -15.98 27.09
N ILE A 279 8.79 -16.23 26.27
CA ILE A 279 7.58 -16.95 26.68
C ILE A 279 7.29 -18.14 25.77
N LEU A 280 6.63 -19.16 26.31
CA LEU A 280 5.97 -20.22 25.56
C LEU A 280 4.47 -19.92 25.52
N TYR A 281 3.95 -19.72 24.31
CA TYR A 281 2.53 -19.41 24.09
C TYR A 281 2.00 -20.24 22.92
N LYS A 282 0.92 -20.99 23.11
CA LYS A 282 0.32 -21.87 22.08
C LYS A 282 1.35 -22.80 21.40
N GLY A 283 2.29 -23.32 22.18
CA GLY A 283 3.34 -24.24 21.69
C GLY A 283 4.44 -23.58 20.86
N VAL A 284 4.52 -22.24 20.84
CA VAL A 284 5.62 -21.50 20.18
C VAL A 284 6.39 -20.64 21.17
N TYR A 285 7.71 -20.60 20.99
CA TYR A 285 8.61 -19.74 21.77
C TYR A 285 8.65 -18.34 21.15
N LEU A 286 8.40 -17.33 21.97
CA LEU A 286 8.33 -15.93 21.56
C LEU A 286 9.23 -15.08 22.45
N GLU A 287 10.02 -14.20 21.85
CA GLU A 287 10.75 -13.14 22.54
C GLU A 287 9.95 -11.83 22.46
N ILE A 288 9.61 -11.26 23.61
CA ILE A 288 8.90 -10.00 23.75
C ILE A 288 9.91 -8.93 24.16
N SER A 289 9.89 -7.79 23.48
CA SER A 289 10.67 -6.62 23.90
C SER A 289 9.85 -5.34 23.79
N THR A 290 10.20 -4.38 24.61
CA THR A 290 9.65 -3.02 24.58
C THR A 290 10.77 -2.07 24.25
N ASP A 291 10.55 -1.16 23.30
CA ASP A 291 11.55 -0.19 22.91
C ASP A 291 10.91 1.19 22.74
N CYS A 292 11.67 2.22 23.09
CA CYS A 292 11.32 3.62 22.89
C CYS A 292 12.52 4.28 22.22
N ARG A 293 12.27 4.99 21.12
CA ARG A 293 13.33 5.61 20.31
C ARG A 293 13.01 7.05 19.97
N ILE A 294 14.05 7.88 20.03
CA ILE A 294 14.08 9.23 19.49
C ILE A 294 14.79 9.17 18.14
N TYR A 295 14.09 9.56 17.09
CA TYR A 295 14.70 9.90 15.81
C TYR A 295 14.79 11.42 15.73
N LEU A 296 15.97 11.93 15.46
CA LEU A 296 16.22 13.36 15.31
C LEU A 296 16.89 13.61 13.96
N LYS A 297 16.38 14.58 13.19
CA LYS A 297 17.00 15.04 11.94
C LYS A 297 17.25 16.54 12.05
N LYS A 298 18.53 16.95 11.94
CA LYS A 298 18.91 18.35 11.92
C LYS A 298 18.43 18.98 10.62
N LEU A 299 17.67 20.06 10.70
CA LEU A 299 17.24 20.81 9.53
C LEU A 299 18.34 21.79 9.17
N GLN A 300 19.02 21.53 8.06
CA GLN A 300 20.00 22.45 7.50
C GLN A 300 19.29 23.42 6.58
N TYR A 301 19.41 24.71 6.88
CA TYR A 301 18.92 25.78 6.04
C TYR A 301 20.00 26.88 5.93
N PRO A 302 20.49 27.20 4.71
CA PRO A 302 20.11 26.56 3.46
C PRO A 302 20.49 25.06 3.44
N PRO A 303 19.78 24.22 2.66
CA PRO A 303 20.17 22.83 2.45
C PRO A 303 21.63 22.75 2.00
N SER A 304 22.37 21.71 2.41
CA SER A 304 23.78 21.54 2.02
C SER A 304 23.94 21.14 0.54
N ASP A 305 22.94 20.49 -0.02
CA ASP A 305 22.89 20.03 -1.41
C ASP A 305 21.66 20.67 -2.06
N TYR A 306 21.92 21.63 -2.96
CA TYR A 306 20.90 22.25 -3.80
C TYR A 306 21.53 22.79 -5.08
N ALA A 307 20.70 22.98 -6.10
CA ALA A 307 21.08 23.69 -7.31
C ALA A 307 20.28 24.98 -7.45
N SER A 308 20.96 26.11 -7.67
CA SER A 308 20.28 27.36 -8.04
C SER A 308 19.74 27.26 -9.46
N VAL A 309 18.51 27.69 -9.64
CA VAL A 309 17.81 27.67 -10.93
C VAL A 309 17.22 29.05 -11.21
N SER A 310 17.47 29.57 -12.41
CA SER A 310 16.91 30.87 -12.82
C SER A 310 15.49 30.74 -13.37
N LYS A 311 14.80 31.87 -13.56
CA LYS A 311 13.46 31.90 -14.20
C LYS A 311 13.50 31.43 -15.64
N GLU A 312 14.57 31.79 -16.34
CA GLU A 312 14.80 31.45 -17.74
C GLU A 312 14.99 29.94 -17.90
N GLU A 313 15.73 29.30 -16.99
CA GLU A 313 15.90 27.84 -17.00
C GLU A 313 14.59 27.10 -16.72
N LEU A 314 13.78 27.57 -15.75
CA LEU A 314 12.47 26.96 -15.48
C LEU A 314 11.43 27.23 -16.57
N ALA A 315 11.64 28.21 -17.45
CA ALA A 315 10.71 28.49 -18.54
C ALA A 315 10.61 27.30 -19.52
N GLU A 316 11.68 26.51 -19.63
CA GLU A 316 11.71 25.28 -20.45
C GLU A 316 11.05 24.08 -19.77
N TYR A 317 10.81 24.14 -18.45
CA TYR A 317 10.26 23.04 -17.64
C TYR A 317 8.98 23.49 -16.92
N GLU A 318 7.92 23.73 -17.70
CA GLU A 318 6.64 24.25 -17.20
C GLU A 318 6.08 23.42 -16.03
N VAL A 319 6.26 22.10 -16.06
CA VAL A 319 5.80 21.18 -15.01
C VAL A 319 6.47 21.45 -13.66
N ILE A 320 7.79 21.72 -13.64
CA ILE A 320 8.54 22.04 -12.44
C ILE A 320 8.07 23.39 -11.88
N ARG A 321 7.92 24.39 -12.75
CA ARG A 321 7.41 25.72 -12.37
C ARG A 321 6.02 25.62 -11.74
N LYS A 322 5.09 24.90 -12.37
CA LYS A 322 3.73 24.69 -11.85
C LYS A 322 3.75 23.98 -10.50
N ALA A 323 4.61 22.98 -10.33
CA ALA A 323 4.71 22.25 -9.08
C ALA A 323 5.27 23.11 -7.93
N ILE A 324 6.24 24.00 -8.21
CA ILE A 324 6.71 25.02 -7.25
C ILE A 324 5.59 25.99 -6.89
N GLU A 325 4.84 26.50 -7.88
CA GLU A 325 3.73 27.43 -7.66
C GLU A 325 2.60 26.80 -6.83
N ALA A 326 2.28 25.53 -7.11
CA ALA A 326 1.34 24.75 -6.32
C ALA A 326 1.83 24.57 -4.88
N ALA A 327 3.11 24.19 -4.69
CA ALA A 327 3.68 24.04 -3.35
C ALA A 327 3.73 25.38 -2.58
N ARG A 328 4.02 26.50 -3.26
CA ARG A 328 4.00 27.85 -2.67
C ARG A 328 2.60 28.28 -2.22
N SER A 329 1.57 27.84 -2.91
CA SER A 329 0.18 28.19 -2.64
C SER A 329 -0.49 27.25 -1.63
N SER A 330 0.14 26.12 -1.32
CA SER A 330 -0.35 25.18 -0.30
C SER A 330 -0.03 25.65 1.11
N GLU A 331 -0.96 25.44 2.05
CA GLU A 331 -0.78 25.78 3.47
C GLU A 331 0.38 25.03 4.13
N ASP A 332 0.63 23.79 3.71
CA ASP A 332 1.70 22.93 4.24
C ASP A 332 3.01 23.02 3.44
N GLY A 333 3.05 23.87 2.42
CA GLY A 333 4.20 24.00 1.53
C GLY A 333 4.44 22.78 0.64
N LYS A 334 3.47 21.86 0.49
CA LYS A 334 3.59 20.63 -0.29
C LYS A 334 2.56 20.60 -1.42
N ALA A 335 2.96 20.07 -2.58
CA ALA A 335 2.05 19.78 -3.68
C ALA A 335 2.38 18.42 -4.30
N ILE A 336 1.34 17.70 -4.73
CA ILE A 336 1.46 16.47 -5.51
C ILE A 336 0.68 16.68 -6.81
N MET A 337 1.33 16.47 -7.95
CA MET A 337 0.72 16.66 -9.26
C MET A 337 0.83 15.39 -10.09
N LYS A 338 -0.28 14.93 -10.69
CA LYS A 338 -0.26 13.93 -11.77
C LYS A 338 0.26 14.61 -13.03
N VAL A 339 1.25 14.01 -13.66
CA VAL A 339 1.94 14.56 -14.84
C VAL A 339 1.99 13.51 -15.94
N LYS A 340 2.24 13.93 -17.18
CA LYS A 340 2.47 12.98 -18.27
C LYS A 340 3.83 12.30 -18.10
N PRO A 341 4.02 11.05 -18.57
CA PRO A 341 5.30 10.36 -18.50
C PRO A 341 6.46 11.16 -19.09
N GLU A 342 6.27 11.81 -20.23
CA GLU A 342 7.33 12.57 -20.90
C GLU A 342 7.74 13.82 -20.10
N GLU A 343 6.78 14.48 -19.44
CA GLU A 343 7.04 15.63 -18.55
C GLU A 343 7.74 15.19 -17.27
N TRP A 344 7.38 14.01 -16.74
CA TRP A 344 8.00 13.42 -15.56
C TRP A 344 9.46 13.06 -15.83
N ASP A 345 9.74 12.38 -16.94
CA ASP A 345 11.10 12.02 -17.36
C ASP A 345 11.94 13.28 -17.60
N ALA A 346 11.39 14.28 -18.30
CA ALA A 346 12.09 15.54 -18.55
C ALA A 346 12.42 16.31 -17.25
N ALA A 347 11.51 16.31 -16.27
CA ALA A 347 11.74 16.94 -14.98
C ALA A 347 12.80 16.21 -14.15
N MET A 348 12.78 14.87 -14.17
CA MET A 348 13.78 14.05 -13.48
C MET A 348 15.17 14.25 -14.11
N ASP A 349 15.26 14.23 -15.45
CA ASP A 349 16.49 14.50 -16.18
C ASP A 349 17.06 15.89 -15.90
N PHE A 350 16.18 16.89 -15.80
CA PHE A 350 16.58 18.25 -15.44
C PHE A 350 17.24 18.30 -14.06
N LEU A 351 16.59 17.74 -13.04
CA LEU A 351 17.14 17.71 -11.67
C LEU A 351 18.42 16.88 -11.58
N HIS A 352 18.48 15.77 -12.32
CA HIS A 352 19.70 14.96 -12.42
C HIS A 352 20.86 15.76 -13.04
N ARG A 353 20.61 16.50 -14.13
CA ARG A 353 21.62 17.40 -14.73
C ARG A 353 22.05 18.52 -13.79
N LYS A 354 21.13 19.00 -12.96
CA LYS A 354 21.42 19.98 -11.91
C LYS A 354 22.23 19.39 -10.74
N GLY A 355 22.28 18.07 -10.64
CA GLY A 355 23.03 17.34 -9.61
C GLY A 355 22.33 17.29 -8.26
N SER A 356 21.08 17.76 -8.16
CA SER A 356 20.33 17.83 -6.91
C SER A 356 18.83 17.74 -7.14
N ASN A 357 18.12 17.05 -6.24
CA ASN A 357 16.66 17.06 -6.18
C ASN A 357 16.11 18.27 -5.40
N VAL A 358 17.00 19.09 -4.83
CA VAL A 358 16.64 20.34 -4.18
C VAL A 358 17.08 21.48 -5.07
N ILE A 359 16.15 22.39 -5.37
CA ILE A 359 16.47 23.60 -6.13
C ILE A 359 16.20 24.85 -5.33
N GLU A 360 17.09 25.83 -5.48
CA GLU A 360 16.90 27.19 -5.01
C GLU A 360 16.29 28.01 -6.15
N PHE A 361 15.12 28.58 -5.89
CA PHE A 361 14.38 29.39 -6.84
C PHE A 361 13.76 30.60 -6.14
N GLU A 362 14.27 31.79 -6.49
CA GLU A 362 13.93 33.09 -5.88
C GLU A 362 14.15 33.13 -4.37
N GLY A 363 15.32 32.66 -3.91
CA GLY A 363 15.72 32.68 -2.49
C GLY A 363 14.98 31.67 -1.61
N LYS A 364 14.26 30.72 -2.20
CA LYS A 364 13.51 29.66 -1.51
C LYS A 364 13.91 28.31 -2.05
N TYR A 365 13.86 27.29 -1.21
CA TYR A 365 14.31 25.94 -1.54
C TYR A 365 13.12 24.99 -1.72
N TYR A 366 13.20 24.11 -2.72
CA TYR A 366 12.15 23.15 -3.05
C TYR A 366 12.76 21.78 -3.28
N GLU A 367 12.32 20.79 -2.51
CA GLU A 367 12.68 19.37 -2.66
C GLU A 367 11.67 18.69 -3.57
N PHE A 368 12.17 17.98 -4.57
CA PHE A 368 11.39 17.21 -5.52
C PHE A 368 11.49 15.72 -5.20
N SER A 369 10.37 15.03 -5.32
CA SER A 369 10.27 13.58 -5.23
C SER A 369 9.38 13.06 -6.34
N PHE A 370 9.75 11.91 -6.89
CA PHE A 370 9.09 11.33 -8.04
C PHE A 370 8.46 10.00 -7.65
N MET A 371 7.17 9.83 -7.95
CA MET A 371 6.41 8.64 -7.58
C MET A 371 5.70 8.04 -8.80
N THR A 372 5.49 6.73 -8.74
CA THR A 372 4.58 5.99 -9.61
C THR A 372 3.43 5.46 -8.76
N ALA A 373 2.24 5.33 -9.34
CA ALA A 373 1.15 4.61 -8.68
C ALA A 373 1.55 3.18 -8.30
#